data_AF-A0A1H1RGD1-F1
#
_entry.id   AF-A0A1H1RGD1-F1
#
_cell.length_a   1.000
_cell.length_b   1.000
_cell.length_c   1.000
_cell.angle_alpha   90.00
_cell.angle_beta   90.00
_cell.angle_gamma   90.00
#
_symmetry.space_group_name_H-M   'P 1'
#
loop_
_entity.id
_entity.type
_entity.pdbx_description
1 polymer ?
#
loop_
_entity_poly.entity_id
_entity_poly.type
_entity_poly.pdbx_seq_one_letter_code
_entity_poly.pdbx_strand_id
1 'polypeptide(L)'
;MCCDAWFPCHACHEETADHTAVPRPADRFDEPAARCGVCGRTMTVPEYRGVTSCPGCGASFNPGCAAHAHLYFEIDDDTGRR
;
A
#
# COMPACT_ATOMS: atom_id res chain seq x y z
N MET A 1 -5.84 -2.89 5.77
CA MET A 1 -5.31 -1.57 6.15
C MET A 1 -5.45 -1.49 7.65
N CYS A 2 -4.51 -0.90 8.36
CA CYS A 2 -4.57 -0.80 9.83
C CYS A 2 -5.74 0.08 10.34
N CYS A 3 -6.34 0.93 9.50
CA CYS A 3 -7.46 1.82 9.85
C CYS A 3 -8.31 2.23 8.62
N ASP A 4 -9.49 2.84 8.84
CA ASP A 4 -10.45 3.29 7.82
C ASP A 4 -10.12 4.68 7.24
N ALA A 5 -8.86 4.96 6.94
CA ALA A 5 -8.40 6.21 6.36
C ALA A 5 -7.60 5.95 5.07
N TRP A 6 -7.12 6.98 4.36
CA TRP A 6 -6.21 6.80 3.22
C TRP A 6 -5.12 7.85 3.32
N PHE A 7 -3.86 7.41 3.29
CA PHE A 7 -2.71 8.30 3.45
C PHE A 7 -1.84 8.30 2.18
N PRO A 8 -1.28 9.45 1.78
CA PRO A 8 -0.38 9.54 0.63
C PRO A 8 0.91 8.71 0.78
N CYS A 9 1.39 8.53 2.01
CA CYS A 9 2.57 7.72 2.35
C CYS A 9 2.54 7.29 3.83
N HIS A 10 3.49 6.42 4.22
CA HIS A 10 3.65 5.97 5.61
C HIS A 10 3.94 7.11 6.59
N ALA A 11 4.74 8.12 6.20
CA ALA A 11 5.07 9.23 7.08
C ALA A 11 3.84 10.08 7.43
N CYS A 12 2.96 10.34 6.45
CA CYS A 12 1.70 11.03 6.73
C CYS A 12 0.77 10.22 7.64
N HIS A 13 0.81 8.88 7.58
CA HIS A 13 0.09 8.04 8.53
C HIS A 13 0.70 8.18 9.93
N GLU A 14 2.01 8.03 10.07
CA GLU A 14 2.72 8.14 11.36
C GLU A 14 2.51 9.50 12.06
N GLU A 15 2.44 10.58 11.29
CA GLU A 15 2.19 11.93 11.83
C GLU A 15 0.76 12.15 12.33
N THR A 16 -0.21 11.39 11.84
CA THR A 16 -1.65 11.69 12.03
C THR A 16 -2.45 10.60 12.73
N ALA A 17 -1.95 9.37 12.74
CA ALA A 17 -2.61 8.23 13.34
C ALA A 17 -2.16 8.02 14.79
N ASP A 18 -3.12 7.78 15.68
CA ASP A 18 -2.84 7.47 17.09
C ASP A 18 -2.35 6.03 17.33
N HIS A 19 -1.87 5.36 16.27
CA HIS A 19 -1.41 3.98 16.31
C HIS A 19 -0.27 3.74 15.32
N THR A 20 0.59 2.78 15.64
CA THR A 20 1.62 2.30 14.73
C THR A 20 0.99 1.58 13.53
N ALA A 21 1.49 1.84 12.32
CA ALA A 21 1.05 1.15 11.12
C ALA A 21 1.23 -0.37 11.26
N VAL A 22 0.21 -1.12 10.86
CA VAL A 22 0.28 -2.58 10.73
C VAL A 22 0.21 -2.92 9.24
N PRO A 23 1.23 -3.62 8.69
CA PRO A 23 1.19 -4.07 7.31
C PRO A 23 -0.07 -4.89 7.04
N ARG A 24 -0.64 -4.76 5.84
CA ARG A 24 -1.79 -5.56 5.44
C ARG A 24 -1.37 -7.04 5.38
N PRO A 25 -2.06 -7.97 6.05
CA PRO A 25 -1.71 -9.39 6.01
C PRO A 25 -1.99 -9.99 4.62
N ALA A 26 -1.23 -11.02 4.25
CA ALA A 26 -1.28 -11.63 2.92
C ALA A 26 -2.67 -12.24 2.60
N ASP A 27 -3.36 -12.74 3.62
CA ASP A 27 -4.71 -13.31 3.53
C ASP A 27 -5.80 -12.30 3.16
N ARG A 28 -5.48 -11.00 3.10
CA ARG A 28 -6.38 -9.91 2.71
C ARG A 28 -5.89 -9.09 1.51
N PHE A 29 -5.04 -9.67 0.67
CA PHE A 29 -4.48 -8.98 -0.50
C PHE A 29 -5.49 -8.74 -1.63
N ASP A 30 -6.58 -9.49 -1.64
CA ASP A 30 -7.72 -9.36 -2.54
C ASP A 30 -8.70 -8.23 -2.15
N GLU A 31 -8.53 -7.64 -0.97
CA GLU A 31 -9.28 -6.46 -0.54
C GLU A 31 -8.63 -5.14 -1.03
N PRO A 32 -9.40 -4.03 -1.12
CA PRO A 32 -8.86 -2.70 -1.39
C PRO A 32 -7.71 -2.32 -0.44
N ALA A 33 -6.54 -2.05 -1.01
CA ALA A 33 -5.31 -1.77 -0.28
C ALA A 33 -4.64 -0.45 -0.67
N ALA A 34 -4.92 0.07 -1.86
CA ALA A 34 -4.46 1.37 -2.31
C ALA A 34 -5.63 2.15 -2.94
N ARG A 35 -5.56 3.48 -2.87
CA ARG A 35 -6.51 4.39 -3.51
C ARG A 35 -5.75 5.45 -4.28
N CYS A 36 -6.13 5.68 -5.54
CA CYS A 36 -5.56 6.77 -6.33
C CYS A 36 -5.95 8.12 -5.70
N GLY A 37 -4.96 8.94 -5.36
CA GLY A 37 -5.18 10.28 -4.83
C GLY A 37 -5.81 11.26 -5.84
N VAL A 38 -5.81 10.93 -7.13
CA VAL A 38 -6.36 11.78 -8.20
C VAL A 38 -7.81 11.42 -8.53
N CYS A 39 -8.07 10.17 -8.94
CA CYS A 39 -9.41 9.74 -9.37
C CYS A 39 -10.17 8.90 -8.33
N GLY A 40 -9.54 8.56 -7.21
CA GLY A 40 -10.18 7.77 -6.15
C GLY A 40 -10.33 6.28 -6.42
N ARG A 41 -9.87 5.76 -7.57
CA ARG A 41 -9.94 4.32 -7.85
C ARG A 41 -9.17 3.52 -6.79
N THR A 42 -9.83 2.52 -6.23
CA THR A 42 -9.24 1.55 -5.31
C THR A 42 -8.61 0.39 -6.09
N MET A 43 -7.55 -0.17 -5.52
CA MET A 43 -6.79 -1.30 -6.07
C MET A 43 -6.44 -2.28 -4.95
N THR A 44 -6.42 -3.55 -5.29
CA THR A 44 -5.87 -4.64 -4.46
C THR A 44 -4.34 -4.55 -4.39
N VAL A 45 -3.71 -5.33 -3.50
CA VAL A 45 -2.23 -5.35 -3.39
C VAL A 45 -1.57 -5.81 -4.70
N PRO A 46 -2.01 -6.91 -5.36
CA PRO A 46 -1.40 -7.36 -6.60
C PRO A 46 -1.57 -6.35 -7.75
N GLU A 47 -2.75 -5.73 -7.88
CA GLU A 47 -2.99 -4.70 -8.88
C GLU A 47 -2.07 -3.50 -8.68
N TYR A 48 -2.00 -2.96 -7.45
CA TYR A 48 -1.19 -1.79 -7.15
C TYR A 48 0.31 -2.05 -7.36
N ARG A 49 0.81 -3.22 -6.96
CA ARG A 49 2.21 -3.60 -7.16
C ARG A 49 2.58 -3.89 -8.62
N GLY A 50 1.59 -4.19 -9.47
CA GLY A 50 1.79 -4.47 -10.89
C GLY A 50 1.86 -3.26 -11.81
N VAL A 51 1.65 -2.05 -11.29
CA VAL A 51 1.54 -0.82 -12.10
C VAL A 51 2.37 0.32 -11.52
N THR A 52 2.85 1.21 -12.39
CA THR A 52 3.56 2.45 -12.00
C THR A 52 2.66 3.70 -12.08
N SER A 53 1.45 3.54 -12.61
CA SER A 53 0.45 4.60 -12.74
C SER A 53 -0.95 4.05 -12.52
N CYS A 54 -1.87 4.92 -12.15
CA CYS A 54 -3.26 4.57 -11.92
C CYS A 54 -3.89 4.05 -13.23
N PRO A 55 -4.42 2.82 -13.29
CA PRO A 55 -5.04 2.31 -14.51
C PRO A 55 -6.34 3.03 -14.90
N GLY A 56 -6.92 3.82 -13.99
CA GLY A 56 -8.14 4.59 -14.24
C GLY A 56 -7.91 5.98 -14.83
N CYS A 57 -6.81 6.66 -14.47
CA CYS A 57 -6.57 8.06 -14.89
C CYS A 57 -5.15 8.35 -15.41
N GLY A 58 -4.25 7.36 -15.40
CA GLY A 58 -2.86 7.52 -15.85
C GLY A 58 -1.95 8.30 -14.91
N ALA A 59 -2.46 8.82 -13.78
CA ALA A 59 -1.62 9.52 -12.81
C ALA A 59 -0.50 8.61 -12.27
N SER A 60 0.73 9.09 -12.31
CA SER A 60 1.89 8.34 -11.80
C SER A 60 1.79 8.14 -10.29
N PHE A 61 2.11 6.93 -9.82
CA PHE A 61 2.30 6.69 -8.39
C PHE A 61 3.67 7.19 -7.94
N ASN A 62 3.78 7.52 -6.66
CA ASN A 62 5.05 7.95 -6.08
C ASN A 62 6.04 6.77 -6.08
N PRO A 63 7.14 6.82 -6.86
CA PRO A 63 8.09 5.72 -6.95
C PRO A 63 8.80 5.45 -5.61
N GLY A 64 8.93 6.45 -4.74
CA GLY A 64 9.51 6.29 -3.40
C GLY A 64 8.69 5.36 -2.49
N CYS A 65 7.39 5.23 -2.73
CA CYS A 65 6.55 4.32 -1.93
C CYS A 65 6.86 2.84 -2.21
N ALA A 66 7.39 2.50 -3.39
CA ALA A 66 7.76 1.13 -3.70
C ALA A 66 8.90 0.61 -2.79
N ALA A 67 9.83 1.48 -2.41
CA ALA A 67 10.92 1.14 -1.49
C ALA A 67 10.43 0.79 -0.07
N HIS A 68 9.22 1.24 0.28
CA HIS A 68 8.62 1.04 1.60
C HIS A 68 7.52 -0.02 1.61
N ALA A 69 7.54 -0.96 0.65
CA ALA A 69 6.51 -1.99 0.53
C ALA A 69 6.30 -2.78 1.83
N HIS A 70 7.38 -3.05 2.59
CA HIS A 70 7.36 -3.76 3.87
C HIS A 70 6.61 -3.02 4.99
N LEU A 71 6.42 -1.70 4.85
CA LEU A 71 5.60 -0.90 5.77
C LEU A 71 4.11 -0.98 5.45
N TYR A 72 3.75 -1.35 4.22
CA TYR A 72 2.36 -1.38 3.74
C TYR A 72 1.76 -2.79 3.70
N PHE A 73 2.58 -3.79 3.37
CA PHE A 73 2.15 -5.15 3.07
C PHE A 73 3.01 -6.14 3.84
N GLU A 74 2.38 -7.20 4.31
CA GLU A 74 3.10 -8.40 4.74
C GLU A 74 3.87 -8.93 3.54
N ILE A 75 5.19 -8.95 3.67
CA ILE A 75 6.06 -9.58 2.69
C ILE A 75 6.56 -10.81 3.39
N ASP A 76 6.40 -11.98 2.78
CA ASP A 76 7.03 -13.20 3.27
C ASP A 76 8.54 -12.98 3.31
N ASP A 77 9.08 -12.60 4.46
CA ASP A 77 10.48 -12.81 4.77
C ASP A 77 10.66 -14.31 5.07
N ASP A 78 10.72 -15.12 4.01
CA ASP A 78 11.43 -16.40 4.10
C ASP A 78 12.71 -16.30 3.27
N THR A 79 13.68 -15.61 3.86
CA THR A 79 15.06 -16.07 3.77
C THR A 79 15.16 -17.41 4.51
N GLY A 80 14.55 -18.42 3.91
CA GLY A 80 14.60 -19.80 4.34
C GLY A 80 15.93 -20.36 3.91
N ARG A 81 16.93 -20.14 4.75
CA ARG A 81 18.13 -20.97 4.85
C ARG A 81 17.73 -22.46 4.80
N ARG A 82 17.77 -23.09 3.64
CA ARG A 82 18.06 -24.51 3.40
C ARG A 82 18.77 -24.67 2.05
#